data_AF-A0A0G0I8J5-F1
#
_entry.id   AF-A0A0G0I8J5-F1
#
_cell.length_a   1.000
_cell.length_b   1.000
_cell.length_c   1.000
_cell.angle_alpha   90.00
_cell.angle_beta   90.00
_cell.angle_gamma   90.00
#
_symmetry.space_group_name_H-M   'P 1'
#
loop_
_entity.id
_entity.type
_entity.pdbx_description
1 polymer ?
#
loop_
_entity_poly.entity_id
_entity_poly.type
_entity_poly.pdbx_seq_one_letter_code
_entity_poly.pdbx_strand_id
1 'polypeptide(L)'
;MQTSPIIDFFLGQGVPFATVILILMLPIIATFIAFLRQVVGIKAFGIYAPLIVTFAFLATNGLKYGIAIFVTVIFSGMLMRFVLKPFRLLYLPRVAIMLTAVAMLILGILVIGGEFKRTGLAAVSIFPILIMITIVEKFVAVQIEKGDWAAIKLAIETLIISIVGFFIASSSTLIHFLALYPWIVFLTIPINIILGKWTGLRISEYIRFRKIMRHL
;
A
#
# COMPACT_ATOMS: atom_id res chain seq x y z
N MET A 1 -28.36 -6.26 -9.24
CA MET A 1 -27.70 -6.82 -8.04
C MET A 1 -28.58 -6.44 -6.86
N GLN A 2 -28.87 -7.34 -5.91
CA GLN A 2 -29.53 -6.94 -4.67
C GLN A 2 -28.52 -6.13 -3.85
N THR A 3 -28.90 -4.90 -3.48
CA THR A 3 -28.11 -3.96 -2.69
C THR A 3 -28.89 -3.61 -1.42
N SER A 4 -28.16 -3.26 -0.36
CA SER A 4 -28.78 -2.78 0.88
C SER A 4 -29.51 -1.46 0.63
N PRO A 5 -30.64 -1.19 1.33
CA PRO A 5 -31.33 0.11 1.26
C PRO A 5 -30.42 1.31 1.54
N ILE A 6 -29.39 1.11 2.36
CA ILE A 6 -28.38 2.15 2.67
C ILE A 6 -27.56 2.48 1.42
N ILE A 7 -27.17 1.48 0.63
CA ILE A 7 -26.41 1.69 -0.59
C ILE A 7 -27.29 2.30 -1.66
N ASP A 8 -28.53 1.83 -1.79
CA ASP A 8 -29.50 2.39 -2.73
C ASP A 8 -29.77 3.87 -2.45
N PHE A 9 -29.81 4.26 -1.18
CA PHE A 9 -29.88 5.67 -0.79
C PHE A 9 -28.68 6.48 -1.33
N PHE A 10 -27.44 6.02 -1.15
CA PHE A 10 -26.26 6.71 -1.68
C PHE A 10 -26.24 6.76 -3.21
N LEU A 11 -26.64 5.68 -3.87
CA LEU A 11 -26.75 5.62 -5.34
C LEU A 11 -27.82 6.60 -5.84
N GLY A 12 -28.95 6.71 -5.13
CA GLY A 12 -30.02 7.67 -5.43
C GLY A 12 -29.59 9.13 -5.28
N GLN A 13 -28.58 9.41 -4.46
CA GLN A 13 -27.96 10.74 -4.33
C GLN A 13 -26.85 11.00 -5.37
N GLY A 14 -26.64 10.10 -6.34
CA GLY A 14 -25.64 10.25 -7.40
C GLY A 14 -24.22 9.86 -7.01
N VAL A 15 -24.01 9.23 -5.85
CA VAL A 15 -22.68 8.72 -5.46
C VAL A 15 -22.38 7.44 -6.26
N PRO A 16 -21.22 7.32 -6.93
CA PRO A 16 -20.87 6.12 -7.66
C PRO A 16 -20.76 4.90 -6.73
N PHE A 17 -21.28 3.75 -7.15
CA PHE A 17 -21.20 2.49 -6.40
C PHE A 17 -19.76 2.14 -5.99
N ALA A 18 -18.81 2.31 -6.91
CA ALA A 18 -17.40 2.06 -6.65
C ALA A 18 -16.86 2.91 -5.49
N THR A 19 -17.26 4.18 -5.39
CA THR A 19 -16.85 5.08 -4.31
C THR A 19 -17.36 4.58 -2.95
N VAL A 20 -18.65 4.21 -2.87
CA VAL A 20 -19.24 3.68 -1.63
C VAL A 20 -18.52 2.42 -1.18
N ILE A 21 -18.31 1.47 -2.09
CA ILE A 21 -17.63 0.21 -1.79
C ILE A 21 -16.18 0.45 -1.37
N LEU A 22 -15.42 1.32 -2.05
CA LEU A 22 -14.04 1.61 -1.69
C LEU A 22 -13.92 2.22 -0.29
N ILE A 23 -14.85 3.11 0.10
CA ILE A 23 -14.90 3.70 1.44
C ILE A 23 -15.18 2.62 2.50
N LEU A 24 -16.14 1.72 2.25
CA LEU A 24 -16.45 0.60 3.15
C LEU A 24 -15.31 -0.44 3.21
N MET A 25 -14.55 -0.59 2.14
CA MET A 25 -13.42 -1.52 2.04
C MET A 25 -12.21 -1.05 2.87
N LEU A 26 -11.99 0.26 2.98
CA LEU A 26 -10.86 0.86 3.69
C LEU A 26 -10.65 0.31 5.11
N PRO A 27 -11.65 0.34 6.01
CA PRO A 27 -11.50 -0.20 7.37
C PRO A 27 -11.25 -1.71 7.38
N ILE A 28 -11.82 -2.48 6.45
CA ILE A 28 -11.56 -3.93 6.35
C ILE A 28 -10.09 -4.19 6.01
N ILE A 29 -9.56 -3.49 4.99
CA ILE A 29 -8.15 -3.63 4.61
C ILE A 29 -7.23 -3.11 5.72
N ALA A 30 -7.60 -2.03 6.41
CA ALA A 30 -6.85 -1.52 7.56
C ALA A 30 -6.77 -2.56 8.69
N THR A 31 -7.88 -3.21 9.04
CA THR A 31 -7.92 -4.31 10.02
C THR A 31 -7.10 -5.50 9.58
N PHE A 32 -7.18 -5.88 8.31
CA PHE A 32 -6.34 -6.95 7.75
C PHE A 32 -4.85 -6.64 7.89
N ILE A 33 -4.42 -5.41 7.56
CA ILE A 33 -3.03 -4.98 7.72
C ILE A 33 -2.63 -4.97 9.20
N ALA A 34 -3.50 -4.50 10.10
CA ALA A 34 -3.26 -4.50 11.53
C ALA A 34 -3.10 -5.94 12.07
N PHE A 35 -3.93 -6.87 11.60
CA PHE A 35 -3.82 -8.29 11.91
C PHE A 35 -2.48 -8.88 11.47
N LEU A 36 -2.06 -8.65 10.22
CA LEU A 36 -0.76 -9.13 9.73
C LEU A 36 0.40 -8.56 10.56
N ARG A 37 0.31 -7.27 10.93
CA ARG A 37 1.36 -6.62 11.72
C ARG A 37 1.42 -7.14 13.15
N GLN A 38 0.27 -7.39 13.78
CA GLN A 38 0.22 -7.78 15.18
C GLN A 38 0.40 -9.29 15.38
N VAL A 39 -0.22 -10.10 14.55
CA VAL A 39 -0.23 -11.57 14.70
C VAL A 39 0.94 -12.19 13.96
N VAL A 40 1.17 -11.83 12.69
CA VAL A 40 2.26 -12.39 11.89
C VAL A 40 3.59 -11.69 12.23
N GLY A 41 3.55 -10.37 12.42
CA GLY A 41 4.73 -9.55 12.72
C GLY A 41 5.48 -9.06 11.50
N ILE A 42 4.82 -9.00 10.34
CA ILE A 42 5.39 -8.40 9.12
C ILE A 42 5.57 -6.91 9.36
N LYS A 43 6.73 -6.36 8.97
CA LYS A 43 7.03 -4.93 9.16
C LYS A 43 6.82 -4.19 7.84
N ALA A 44 5.99 -3.16 7.81
CA ALA A 44 5.82 -2.30 6.64
C ALA A 44 6.16 -0.84 6.99
N PHE A 45 6.06 0.08 6.03
CA PHE A 45 6.14 1.55 6.26
C PHE A 45 4.92 2.08 7.04
N GLY A 46 4.67 1.52 8.22
CA GLY A 46 3.44 1.71 8.99
C GLY A 46 2.25 0.97 8.39
N ILE A 47 1.05 1.27 8.90
CA ILE A 47 -0.22 0.71 8.39
C ILE A 47 -0.68 1.46 7.14
N TYR A 48 -0.41 2.77 7.08
CA TYR A 48 -0.89 3.65 6.02
C TYR A 48 -0.29 3.34 4.65
N ALA A 49 1.03 3.08 4.57
CA ALA A 49 1.70 2.82 3.30
C ALA A 49 1.14 1.59 2.56
N PRO A 50 1.04 0.39 3.16
CA PRO A 50 0.46 -0.74 2.45
C PRO A 50 -1.02 -0.54 2.11
N LEU A 51 -1.76 0.22 2.92
CA LEU A 51 -3.16 0.56 2.68
C LEU A 51 -3.32 1.43 1.41
N ILE A 52 -2.62 2.57 1.33
CA ILE A 52 -2.73 3.45 0.16
C ILE A 52 -2.20 2.80 -1.12
N VAL A 53 -1.15 1.98 -1.02
CA VAL A 53 -0.60 1.24 -2.16
C VAL A 53 -1.60 0.18 -2.65
N THR A 54 -2.36 -0.45 -1.74
CA THR A 54 -3.46 -1.36 -2.11
C THR A 54 -4.51 -0.63 -2.95
N PHE A 55 -4.96 0.53 -2.49
CA PHE A 55 -5.96 1.32 -3.20
C PHE A 55 -5.41 1.91 -4.50
N ALA A 56 -4.14 2.30 -4.53
CA ALA A 56 -3.48 2.73 -5.76
C ALA A 56 -3.44 1.58 -6.78
N PHE A 57 -3.16 0.34 -6.36
CA PHE A 57 -3.24 -0.83 -7.25
C PHE A 57 -4.66 -1.08 -7.78
N LEU A 58 -5.70 -0.91 -6.98
CA LEU A 58 -7.09 -1.02 -7.43
C LEU A 58 -7.45 0.06 -8.45
N ALA A 59 -6.94 1.27 -8.27
CA ALA A 59 -7.16 2.39 -9.17
C ALA A 59 -6.22 2.38 -10.39
N THR A 60 -5.21 1.51 -10.42
CA THR A 60 -4.50 1.19 -11.67
C THR A 60 -5.31 0.20 -12.50
N ASN A 61 -5.25 0.30 -13.83
CA ASN A 61 -5.91 -0.61 -14.78
C ASN A 61 -5.26 -2.02 -14.80
N GLY A 62 -4.89 -2.56 -13.63
CA GLY A 62 -4.30 -3.87 -13.43
C GLY A 62 -3.11 -3.84 -12.48
N LEU A 63 -3.05 -4.84 -11.59
CA LEU A 63 -1.97 -5.04 -10.62
C LEU A 63 -0.57 -5.00 -11.25
N LYS A 64 -0.43 -5.48 -12.48
CA LYS A 64 0.85 -5.48 -13.23
C LYS A 64 1.44 -4.07 -13.36
N TYR A 65 0.60 -3.09 -13.68
CA TYR A 65 1.02 -1.70 -13.85
C TYR A 65 1.33 -1.05 -12.51
N GLY A 66 0.48 -1.27 -11.51
CA GLY A 66 0.72 -0.81 -10.14
C GLY A 66 2.06 -1.30 -9.59
N ILE A 67 2.35 -2.60 -9.69
CA ILE A 67 3.63 -3.18 -9.24
C ILE A 67 4.80 -2.58 -10.02
N ALA A 68 4.70 -2.46 -11.35
CA ALA A 68 5.77 -1.87 -12.16
C ALA A 68 6.09 -0.43 -11.73
N ILE A 69 5.05 0.40 -11.50
CA ILE A 69 5.23 1.78 -11.02
C ILE A 69 5.88 1.75 -9.63
N PHE A 70 5.36 0.95 -8.70
CA PHE A 70 5.91 0.86 -7.34
C PHE A 70 7.39 0.48 -7.35
N VAL A 71 7.77 -0.58 -8.08
CA VAL A 71 9.16 -1.03 -8.19
C VAL A 71 10.04 0.06 -8.79
N THR A 72 9.56 0.73 -9.84
CA THR A 72 10.32 1.81 -10.49
C THR A 72 10.55 3.00 -9.55
N VAL A 73 9.54 3.34 -8.76
CA VAL A 73 9.57 4.40 -7.76
C VAL A 73 10.55 4.10 -6.62
N ILE A 74 10.59 2.85 -6.14
CA ILE A 74 11.57 2.42 -5.13
C ILE A 74 12.98 2.39 -5.72
N PHE A 75 13.13 1.91 -6.95
CA PHE A 75 14.42 1.83 -7.64
C PHE A 75 15.00 3.22 -7.91
N SER A 76 14.18 4.18 -8.36
CA SER A 76 14.60 5.57 -8.55
C SER A 76 15.00 6.22 -7.23
N GLY A 77 14.24 5.95 -6.16
CA GLY A 77 14.60 6.32 -4.79
C GLY A 77 16.01 5.83 -4.41
N MET A 78 16.32 4.59 -4.73
CA MET A 78 17.63 4.01 -4.45
C MET A 78 18.76 4.64 -5.27
N LEU A 79 18.58 4.78 -6.59
CA LEU A 79 19.56 5.39 -7.49
C LEU A 79 19.90 6.81 -7.06
N MET A 80 18.88 7.60 -6.76
CA MET A 80 19.05 9.02 -6.48
C MET A 80 19.77 9.24 -5.14
N ARG A 81 19.68 8.30 -4.18
CA ARG A 81 20.54 8.34 -2.98
C ARG A 81 22.02 8.26 -3.33
N PHE A 82 22.43 7.42 -4.27
CA PHE A 82 23.83 7.34 -4.70
C PHE A 82 24.30 8.64 -5.33
N VAL A 83 23.44 9.25 -6.16
CA VAL A 83 23.71 10.55 -6.80
C VAL A 83 23.82 11.67 -5.77
N LEU A 84 22.97 11.68 -4.73
CA LEU A 84 22.92 12.75 -3.73
C LEU A 84 23.88 12.54 -2.54
N LYS A 85 24.48 11.37 -2.40
CA LYS A 85 25.45 11.05 -1.33
C LYS A 85 26.59 12.07 -1.18
N PRO A 86 27.26 12.55 -2.24
CA PRO A 86 28.37 13.50 -2.10
C PRO A 86 27.94 14.90 -1.66
N PHE A 87 26.68 15.30 -1.89
CA PHE A 87 26.22 16.67 -1.69
C PHE A 87 25.94 17.06 -0.22
N ARG A 88 26.04 16.11 0.73
CA ARG A 88 25.83 16.32 2.18
C ARG A 88 24.58 17.17 2.52
N LEU A 89 23.51 16.96 1.77
CA LEU A 89 22.27 17.75 1.89
C LEU A 89 21.51 17.44 3.18
N LEU A 90 20.82 18.45 3.71
CA LEU A 90 19.77 18.33 4.73
C LEU A 90 18.64 17.41 4.26
N TYR A 91 17.89 16.83 5.20
CA TYR A 91 16.83 15.87 4.92
C TYR A 91 15.73 16.43 3.99
N LEU A 92 15.14 17.59 4.32
CA LEU A 92 14.05 18.20 3.54
C LEU A 92 14.46 18.49 2.07
N PRO A 93 15.57 19.22 1.80
CA PRO A 93 16.02 19.45 0.43
C PRO A 93 16.34 18.16 -0.32
N ARG A 94 16.90 17.15 0.36
CA ARG A 94 17.18 15.85 -0.23
C ARG A 94 15.88 15.18 -0.68
N VAL A 95 14.87 15.10 0.18
CA VAL A 95 13.57 14.51 -0.17
C VAL A 95 12.93 15.25 -1.34
N ALA A 96 12.95 16.59 -1.35
CA ALA A 96 12.39 17.38 -2.45
C ALA A 96 13.05 17.04 -3.80
N ILE A 97 14.38 16.99 -3.86
CA ILE A 97 15.11 16.63 -5.08
C ILE A 97 14.79 15.19 -5.53
N MET A 98 14.66 14.27 -4.58
CA MET A 98 14.29 12.88 -4.88
C MET A 98 12.88 12.80 -5.48
N LEU A 99 11.90 13.51 -4.90
CA LEU A 99 10.54 13.57 -5.42
C LEU A 99 10.50 14.15 -6.84
N THR A 100 11.26 15.21 -7.10
CA THR A 100 11.39 15.78 -8.46
C THR A 100 11.95 14.76 -9.45
N ALA A 101 13.01 14.03 -9.07
CA ALA A 101 13.60 13.01 -9.94
C ALA A 101 12.63 11.85 -10.21
N VAL A 102 11.88 11.39 -9.21
CA VAL A 102 10.86 10.36 -9.39
C VAL A 102 9.75 10.86 -10.32
N ALA A 103 9.27 12.09 -10.14
CA ALA A 103 8.26 12.69 -11.00
C ALA A 103 8.72 12.74 -12.47
N MET A 104 9.95 13.21 -12.72
CA MET A 104 10.54 13.23 -14.06
C MET A 104 10.69 11.83 -14.66
N LEU A 105 11.09 10.84 -13.87
CA LEU A 105 11.18 9.45 -14.31
C LEU A 105 9.82 8.89 -14.70
N ILE A 106 8.78 9.16 -13.92
CA ILE A 106 7.42 8.70 -14.23
C ILE A 106 6.91 9.35 -15.51
N LEU A 107 7.16 10.65 -15.71
CA LEU A 107 6.84 11.33 -16.97
C LEU A 107 7.54 10.64 -18.16
N GLY A 108 8.83 10.33 -18.02
CA GLY A 108 9.57 9.58 -19.04
C GLY A 108 8.95 8.20 -19.33
N ILE A 109 8.54 7.47 -18.30
CA ILE A 109 7.88 6.15 -18.43
C ILE A 109 6.52 6.29 -19.12
N LEU A 110 5.75 7.35 -18.85
CA LEU A 110 4.47 7.60 -19.50
C LEU A 110 4.65 7.91 -20.99
N VAL A 111 5.65 8.72 -21.35
CA VAL A 111 5.99 9.01 -22.75
C VAL A 111 6.39 7.73 -23.48
N ILE A 112 7.30 6.95 -22.90
CA ILE A 112 7.71 5.65 -23.45
C ILE A 112 6.50 4.71 -23.56
N GLY A 113 5.66 4.62 -22.51
CA GLY A 113 4.46 3.80 -22.51
C GLY A 113 3.44 4.17 -23.60
N GLY A 114 3.32 5.46 -23.90
CA GLY A 114 2.51 5.98 -25.00
C GLY A 114 3.04 5.57 -26.36
N GLU A 115 4.34 5.76 -26.60
CA GLU A 115 5.02 5.40 -27.86
C GLU A 115 4.91 3.90 -28.18
N PHE A 116 5.09 3.03 -27.17
CA PHE A 116 4.98 1.58 -27.33
C PHE A 116 3.53 1.06 -27.44
N LYS A 117 2.54 1.94 -27.60
CA LYS A 117 1.09 1.62 -27.63
C LYS A 117 0.64 0.76 -26.43
N ARG A 118 1.36 0.84 -25.30
CA ARG A 118 0.97 0.21 -24.03
C ARG A 118 -0.05 1.11 -23.33
N THR A 119 -1.24 1.18 -23.93
CA THR A 119 -2.34 2.05 -23.48
C THR A 119 -2.70 1.87 -22.02
N GLY A 120 -2.53 0.67 -21.46
CA GLY A 120 -2.80 0.40 -20.04
C GLY A 120 -1.89 1.14 -19.05
N LEU A 121 -0.68 1.55 -19.47
CA LEU A 121 0.28 2.28 -18.62
C LEU A 121 0.11 3.80 -18.76
N ALA A 122 -0.18 4.27 -19.97
CA ALA A 122 -0.47 5.67 -20.26
C ALA A 122 -1.87 6.13 -19.78
N ALA A 123 -2.84 5.20 -19.71
CA ALA A 123 -4.20 5.48 -19.24
C ALA A 123 -4.37 5.36 -17.72
N VAL A 124 -3.29 5.16 -16.96
CA VAL A 124 -3.35 5.13 -15.50
C VAL A 124 -3.65 6.54 -15.00
N SER A 125 -4.60 6.65 -14.06
CA SER A 125 -4.92 7.91 -13.42
C SER A 125 -3.70 8.50 -12.70
N ILE A 126 -3.60 9.82 -12.64
CA ILE A 126 -2.53 10.52 -11.91
C ILE A 126 -2.56 10.24 -10.40
N PHE A 127 -3.73 9.91 -9.83
CA PHE A 127 -3.88 9.72 -8.39
C PHE A 127 -3.08 8.52 -7.84
N PRO A 128 -3.18 7.29 -8.39
CA PRO A 128 -2.30 6.18 -8.02
C PRO A 128 -0.81 6.53 -8.11
N ILE A 129 -0.42 7.26 -9.14
CA ILE A 129 0.96 7.67 -9.38
C ILE A 129 1.45 8.59 -8.25
N LEU A 130 0.68 9.63 -7.91
CA LEU A 130 1.00 10.53 -6.80
C LEU A 130 1.11 9.77 -5.48
N ILE A 131 0.20 8.83 -5.22
CA ILE A 131 0.25 7.97 -4.03
C ILE A 131 1.58 7.20 -3.99
N MET A 132 2.00 6.56 -5.08
CA MET A 132 3.29 5.86 -5.12
C MET A 132 4.47 6.80 -4.87
N ILE A 133 4.43 8.01 -5.42
CA ILE A 133 5.48 9.02 -5.18
C ILE A 133 5.57 9.36 -3.69
N THR A 134 4.45 9.49 -2.97
CA THR A 134 4.49 9.74 -1.52
C THR A 134 5.15 8.62 -0.72
N ILE A 135 5.16 7.37 -1.23
CA ILE A 135 5.89 6.27 -0.60
C ILE A 135 7.39 6.48 -0.67
N VAL A 136 7.90 7.20 -1.68
CA VAL A 136 9.34 7.54 -1.79
C VAL A 136 9.80 8.29 -0.56
N GLU A 137 9.01 9.23 -0.06
CA GLU A 137 9.38 10.00 1.13
C GLU A 137 9.63 9.06 2.32
N LYS A 138 8.71 8.13 2.58
CA LYS A 138 8.86 7.13 3.64
C LYS A 138 10.03 6.18 3.39
N PHE A 139 10.22 5.77 2.14
CA PHE A 139 11.36 4.94 1.75
C PHE A 139 12.68 5.65 2.04
N VAL A 140 12.83 6.90 1.61
CA VAL A 140 14.03 7.71 1.80
C VAL A 140 14.30 7.98 3.28
N ALA A 141 13.28 8.30 4.06
CA ALA A 141 13.41 8.47 5.51
C ALA A 141 14.01 7.21 6.16
N VAL A 142 13.44 6.04 5.89
CA VAL A 142 13.93 4.77 6.41
C VAL A 142 15.31 4.42 5.86
N GLN A 143 15.58 4.72 4.59
CA GLN A 143 16.86 4.47 3.94
C GLN A 143 17.99 5.29 4.57
N ILE A 144 17.69 6.51 5.04
CA ILE A 144 18.63 7.37 5.76
C ILE A 144 18.79 6.91 7.21
N GLU A 145 17.71 6.61 7.91
CA GLU A 145 17.73 6.23 9.34
C GLU A 145 18.27 4.83 9.61
N LYS A 146 17.90 3.85 8.76
CA LYS A 146 18.12 2.41 9.00
C LYS A 146 18.95 1.73 7.92
N GLY A 147 19.35 2.47 6.88
CA GLY A 147 20.15 1.97 5.76
C GLY A 147 19.34 1.30 4.65
N ASP A 148 20.02 1.03 3.53
CA ASP A 148 19.40 0.51 2.30
C ASP A 148 18.73 -0.83 2.50
N TRP A 149 19.40 -1.75 3.19
CA TRP A 149 18.89 -3.10 3.41
C TRP A 149 17.57 -3.11 4.19
N ALA A 150 17.47 -2.26 5.22
CA ALA A 150 16.24 -2.11 5.99
C ALA A 150 15.12 -1.48 5.16
N ALA A 151 15.42 -0.47 4.34
CA ALA A 151 14.44 0.18 3.47
C ALA A 151 13.92 -0.76 2.39
N ILE A 152 14.79 -1.52 1.72
CA ILE A 152 14.42 -2.52 0.71
C ILE A 152 13.55 -3.60 1.33
N LYS A 153 13.95 -4.14 2.49
CA LYS A 153 13.16 -5.15 3.20
C LYS A 153 11.75 -4.64 3.52
N LEU A 154 11.64 -3.43 4.07
CA LEU A 154 10.35 -2.81 4.38
C LEU A 154 9.52 -2.50 3.12
N ALA A 155 10.16 -2.14 2.00
CA ALA A 155 9.48 -1.94 0.73
C ALA A 155 8.91 -3.25 0.17
N ILE A 156 9.67 -4.35 0.26
CA ILE A 156 9.21 -5.69 -0.14
C ILE A 156 8.05 -6.16 0.75
N GLU A 157 8.17 -6.03 2.08
CA GLU A 157 7.10 -6.38 3.01
C GLU A 157 5.84 -5.52 2.76
N THR A 158 6.00 -4.23 2.49
CA THR A 158 4.90 -3.33 2.10
C THR A 158 4.24 -3.79 0.80
N LEU A 159 5.03 -4.10 -0.23
CA LEU A 159 4.55 -4.58 -1.53
C LEU A 159 3.75 -5.89 -1.38
N ILE A 160 4.27 -6.86 -0.62
CA ILE A 160 3.59 -8.14 -0.39
C ILE A 160 2.24 -7.91 0.30
N ILE A 161 2.21 -7.10 1.37
CA ILE A 161 0.96 -6.79 2.07
C ILE A 161 -0.04 -6.12 1.12
N SER A 162 0.41 -5.17 0.30
CA SER A 162 -0.46 -4.48 -0.65
C SER A 162 -0.99 -5.36 -1.77
N ILE A 163 -0.20 -6.33 -2.24
CA ILE A 163 -0.65 -7.31 -3.22
C ILE A 163 -1.76 -8.19 -2.61
N VAL A 164 -1.56 -8.68 -1.40
CA VAL A 164 -2.60 -9.49 -0.73
C VAL A 164 -3.84 -8.63 -0.44
N GLY A 165 -3.65 -7.39 0.03
CA GLY A 165 -4.73 -6.43 0.20
C GLY A 165 -5.51 -6.18 -1.08
N PHE A 166 -4.82 -6.08 -2.23
CA PHE A 166 -5.46 -5.93 -3.54
C PHE A 166 -6.33 -7.13 -3.88
N PHE A 167 -5.86 -8.36 -3.66
CA PHE A 167 -6.67 -9.56 -3.92
C PHE A 167 -7.89 -9.64 -3.00
N ILE A 168 -7.76 -9.24 -1.74
CA ILE A 168 -8.90 -9.16 -0.81
C ILE A 168 -9.91 -8.11 -1.31
N ALA A 169 -9.43 -6.92 -1.65
CA ALA A 169 -10.31 -5.82 -2.06
C ALA A 169 -10.93 -5.99 -3.46
N SER A 170 -10.27 -6.74 -4.36
CA SER A 170 -10.79 -7.05 -5.70
C SER A 170 -11.70 -8.28 -5.73
N SER A 171 -11.88 -8.97 -4.60
CA SER A 171 -12.75 -10.14 -4.49
C SER A 171 -14.22 -9.75 -4.70
N SER A 172 -14.86 -10.34 -5.71
CA SER A 172 -16.29 -10.17 -5.98
C SER A 172 -17.14 -10.58 -4.78
N THR A 173 -16.75 -11.65 -4.07
CA THR A 173 -17.46 -12.12 -2.87
C THR A 173 -17.49 -11.04 -1.79
N LEU A 174 -16.36 -10.38 -1.52
CA LEU A 174 -16.28 -9.35 -0.50
C LEU A 174 -17.05 -8.09 -0.91
N ILE A 175 -16.96 -7.69 -2.19
CA ILE A 175 -17.70 -6.56 -2.75
C ILE A 175 -19.21 -6.81 -2.65
N HIS A 176 -19.69 -7.99 -3.05
CA HIS A 176 -21.10 -8.36 -2.93
C HIS A 176 -21.56 -8.40 -1.47
N PHE A 177 -20.73 -8.93 -0.58
CA PHE A 177 -21.06 -8.99 0.85
C PHE A 177 -21.16 -7.60 1.48
N LEU A 178 -20.23 -6.69 1.16
CA LEU A 178 -20.29 -5.28 1.55
C LEU A 178 -21.51 -4.58 0.95
N ALA A 179 -21.89 -4.94 -0.28
CA ALA A 179 -23.05 -4.38 -0.94
C ALA A 179 -24.38 -4.75 -0.25
N LEU A 180 -24.44 -5.94 0.33
CA LEU A 180 -25.61 -6.44 1.07
C LEU A 180 -25.62 -5.97 2.54
N TYR A 181 -24.46 -5.93 3.18
CA TYR A 181 -24.32 -5.71 4.62
C TYR A 181 -23.27 -4.63 4.95
N PRO A 182 -23.51 -3.35 4.61
CA PRO A 182 -22.53 -2.28 4.81
C PRO A 182 -22.17 -2.05 6.29
N TRP A 183 -23.05 -2.40 7.23
CA TRP A 183 -22.82 -2.28 8.67
C TRP A 183 -21.74 -3.24 9.20
N ILE A 184 -21.35 -4.27 8.47
CA ILE A 184 -20.27 -5.20 8.86
C ILE A 184 -18.96 -4.45 9.14
N VAL A 185 -18.77 -3.31 8.49
CA VAL A 185 -17.60 -2.45 8.66
C VAL A 185 -17.44 -2.01 10.11
N PHE A 186 -18.51 -1.80 10.87
CA PHE A 186 -18.42 -1.42 12.28
C PHE A 186 -17.83 -2.53 13.16
N LEU A 187 -17.90 -3.81 12.74
CA LEU A 187 -17.23 -4.92 13.44
C LEU A 187 -15.71 -4.81 13.40
N THR A 188 -15.13 -4.04 12.47
CA THR A 188 -13.68 -3.79 12.45
C THR A 188 -13.20 -3.08 13.71
N ILE A 189 -14.05 -2.27 14.37
CA ILE A 189 -13.71 -1.54 15.59
C ILE A 189 -13.41 -2.50 16.76
N PRO A 190 -14.34 -3.36 17.22
CA PRO A 190 -14.05 -4.29 18.30
C PRO A 190 -12.93 -5.28 17.94
N ILE A 191 -12.82 -5.71 16.68
CA ILE A 191 -11.70 -6.55 16.22
C ILE A 191 -10.37 -5.82 16.41
N ASN A 192 -10.27 -4.56 15.99
CA ASN A 192 -9.06 -3.76 16.17
C ASN A 192 -8.73 -3.51 17.66
N ILE A 193 -9.74 -3.36 18.53
CA ILE A 193 -9.53 -3.25 19.99
C ILE A 193 -8.94 -4.54 20.55
N ILE A 194 -9.47 -5.71 20.16
CA ILE A 194 -8.95 -7.01 20.58
C ILE A 194 -7.51 -7.20 20.08
N LEU A 195 -7.24 -6.87 18.82
CA LEU A 195 -5.89 -6.91 18.26
C LEU A 195 -4.95 -5.96 18.98
N GLY A 196 -5.40 -4.76 19.36
CA GLY A 196 -4.60 -3.80 20.12
C GLY A 196 -4.23 -4.30 21.52
N LYS A 197 -5.07 -5.14 22.13
CA LYS A 197 -4.81 -5.79 23.43
C LYS A 197 -4.03 -7.10 23.30
N TRP A 198 -3.70 -7.53 22.09
CA TRP A 198 -2.99 -8.79 21.86
C TRP A 198 -1.54 -8.69 22.33
N THR A 199 -1.24 -9.25 23.51
CA THR A 199 0.09 -9.34 24.12
C THR A 199 0.84 -10.63 23.77
N GLY A 200 0.22 -11.54 22.99
CA GLY A 200 0.86 -12.79 22.58
C GLY A 200 2.09 -12.58 21.69
N LEU A 201 3.07 -13.48 21.80
CA LEU A 201 4.26 -13.50 20.93
C LEU A 201 3.84 -13.54 19.46
N ARG A 202 4.48 -12.71 18.63
CA ARG A 202 4.22 -12.69 17.18
C ARG A 202 4.65 -14.03 16.57
N ILE A 203 3.97 -14.50 15.52
CA ILE A 203 4.35 -15.74 14.82
C ILE A 203 5.81 -15.66 14.33
N SER A 204 6.24 -14.48 13.87
CA SER A 204 7.64 -14.21 13.52
C SER A 204 8.62 -14.35 14.70
N GLU A 205 8.19 -14.02 15.92
CA GLU A 205 8.99 -14.22 17.13
C GLU A 205 9.04 -15.70 17.48
N TYR A 206 7.95 -16.44 17.34
CA TYR A 206 7.95 -17.89 17.52
C TYR A 206 8.96 -18.58 16.59
N ILE A 207 9.00 -18.19 15.30
CA ILE A 207 9.96 -18.73 14.34
C ILE A 207 11.40 -18.33 14.69
N ARG A 208 11.62 -17.09 15.16
CA ARG A 208 12.95 -16.59 15.55
C ARG A 208 13.48 -17.28 16.82
N PHE A 209 12.64 -17.48 17.83
CA PHE A 209 13.01 -18.07 19.12
C PHE A 209 12.94 -19.60 19.15
N ARG A 210 12.35 -20.25 18.12
CA ARG A 210 12.39 -21.71 17.97
C ARG A 210 13.80 -22.28 17.94
N LYS A 211 14.80 -21.51 17.49
CA LYS A 211 16.22 -21.92 17.52
C LYS A 211 16.83 -21.89 18.93
N ILE A 212 16.30 -21.09 19.85
CA ILE A 212 16.82 -20.93 21.22
C ILE A 212 16.13 -21.92 22.17
N MET A 213 14.83 -22.17 22.00
CA MET A 213 14.10 -23.17 22.80
C MET A 213 14.47 -24.64 22.50
N ARG A 214 15.38 -24.91 21.56
CA ARG A 214 15.91 -26.25 21.30
C ARG A 214 17.12 -26.62 22.17
N HIS A 215 17.59 -25.69 22.99
CA HIS A 215 18.75 -25.85 23.89
C HIS A 215 18.41 -25.57 25.37
N LEU A 216 17.12 -25.54 25.72
CA LEU A 216 16.59 -25.58 27.09
C LEU A 216 15.85 -26.91 27.26
#